data_AF-D4G838-F1
#
_entry.id   AF-D4G838-F1
#
_cell.length_a   1.000
_cell.length_b   1.000
_cell.length_c   1.000
_cell.angle_alpha   90.00
_cell.angle_beta   90.00
_cell.angle_gamma   90.00
#
_symmetry.space_group_name_H-M   'P 1'
#
loop_
_entity.id
_entity.type
_entity.pdbx_description
1 polymer ?
#
loop_
_entity_poly.entity_id
_entity_poly.type
_entity_poly.pdbx_seq_one_letter_code
_entity_poly.pdbx_strand_id
1 'polypeptide(L)'
;MYLYEYQVKRMLFLSGFLVPKGFFCQTIEEVRNAIFQLNQKIFVLKCQIQSGGRKKSGAIEIVSNIKEAELFFFKWMNKKLITNQTNSGGQLVIGILVEEHVSIKKETYASISLDKNDKQIMLIFSSSGGTEVEKYHRNCKKLFRKIEIDPIKKLTLNILEKHVDNLGYQKKEGKFFSKFLIKLLNMFFYLDLLFVEINPIAIDKKGRFFCLDGKSNMDCNAFFRKKELKKNILKFDSKIDNEKFKLYEPSNYVLLKGNIGCIANGAGLAMATMDLIKIYGGNPANFLDIGGNTDLSGMKSYIHKVLVQKNVNVILINIFGGIVRCEIVAEALIQSLKDIQNECFPKILIRLSGNGYQSGINYIEKSGFNNIFVMDNLEKMVKRSVHLAKNVYFNK
;
A
#
# COMPACT_ATOMS: atom_id res chain seq x y z
N MET A 1 -4.49 1.00 -3.89
CA MET A 1 -4.63 0.56 -2.48
C MET A 1 -4.49 -0.94 -2.40
N TYR A 2 -3.51 -1.42 -1.64
CA TYR A 2 -3.36 -2.85 -1.34
C TYR A 2 -4.48 -3.34 -0.43
N LEU A 3 -4.93 -4.57 -0.66
CA LEU A 3 -5.94 -5.24 0.14
C LEU A 3 -5.30 -6.27 1.07
N TYR A 4 -5.89 -6.46 2.25
CA TYR A 4 -5.60 -7.63 3.09
C TYR A 4 -6.25 -8.88 2.50
N GLU A 5 -5.72 -10.07 2.79
CA GLU A 5 -6.23 -11.33 2.22
C GLU A 5 -7.72 -11.51 2.49
N TYR A 6 -8.22 -11.20 3.69
CA TYR A 6 -9.65 -11.35 4.00
C TYR A 6 -10.54 -10.45 3.11
N GLN A 7 -10.06 -9.27 2.71
CA GLN A 7 -10.76 -8.38 1.76
C GLN A 7 -10.70 -8.93 0.34
N VAL A 8 -9.54 -9.45 -0.07
CA VAL A 8 -9.38 -10.11 -1.36
C VAL A 8 -10.32 -11.32 -1.46
N LYS A 9 -10.43 -12.13 -0.40
CA LYS A 9 -11.37 -13.26 -0.35
C LYS A 9 -12.82 -12.82 -0.38
N ARG A 10 -13.19 -11.75 0.32
CA ARG A 10 -14.54 -11.17 0.24
C ARG A 10 -14.86 -10.71 -1.18
N MET A 11 -13.92 -10.00 -1.82
CA MET A 11 -14.03 -9.55 -3.21
C MET A 11 -14.20 -10.74 -4.17
N LEU A 12 -13.40 -11.79 -4.02
CA LEU A 12 -13.49 -13.02 -4.81
C LEU A 12 -14.84 -13.73 -4.59
N PHE A 13 -15.29 -13.86 -3.34
CA PHE A 13 -16.57 -14.47 -3.00
C PHE A 13 -17.75 -13.71 -3.62
N LEU A 14 -17.78 -12.38 -3.49
CA LEU A 14 -18.80 -11.52 -4.10
C LEU A 14 -18.78 -11.58 -5.64
N SER A 15 -17.61 -11.83 -6.22
CA SER A 15 -17.46 -12.07 -7.66
C SER A 15 -17.81 -13.51 -8.05
N GLY A 16 -18.23 -14.35 -7.10
CA GLY A 16 -18.69 -15.73 -7.28
C GLY A 16 -17.56 -16.76 -7.43
N PHE A 17 -16.36 -16.48 -6.94
CA PHE A 17 -15.31 -17.49 -6.79
C PHE A 17 -15.53 -18.28 -5.50
N LEU A 18 -15.09 -19.55 -5.49
CA LEU A 18 -15.04 -20.30 -4.24
C LEU A 18 -13.82 -19.86 -3.45
N VAL A 19 -14.06 -19.51 -2.19
CA VAL A 19 -13.05 -19.25 -1.18
C VAL A 19 -13.37 -20.13 0.03
N PRO A 20 -12.38 -20.54 0.83
CA PRO A 20 -12.64 -21.17 2.12
C PRO A 20 -13.52 -20.25 2.98
N LYS A 21 -14.55 -20.79 3.63
CA LYS A 21 -15.29 -20.07 4.66
C LYS A 21 -14.29 -19.63 5.74
N GLY A 22 -14.34 -18.36 6.13
CA GLY A 22 -13.44 -17.83 7.14
C GLY A 22 -13.92 -16.52 7.74
N PHE A 23 -13.31 -16.17 8.86
CA PHE A 23 -13.67 -15.03 9.71
C PHE A 23 -12.43 -14.22 10.05
N PHE A 24 -12.50 -12.91 9.85
CA PHE A 24 -11.47 -11.99 10.29
C PHE A 24 -11.70 -11.67 11.76
N CYS A 25 -10.71 -11.94 12.61
CA CYS A 25 -10.80 -11.83 14.06
C CYS A 25 -9.74 -10.85 14.57
N GLN A 26 -10.15 -9.90 15.40
CA GLN A 26 -9.31 -8.93 16.11
C GLN A 26 -9.25 -9.20 17.61
N THR A 27 -10.17 -10.02 18.13
CA THR A 27 -10.21 -10.43 19.54
C THR A 27 -10.10 -11.94 19.68
N ILE A 28 -9.73 -12.41 20.87
CA ILE A 28 -9.64 -13.85 21.14
C ILE A 28 -11.02 -14.50 21.18
N GLU A 29 -12.04 -13.77 21.63
CA GLU A 29 -13.45 -14.18 21.60
C GLU A 29 -13.92 -14.39 20.16
N GLU A 30 -13.56 -13.51 19.23
CA GLU A 30 -13.86 -13.68 17.81
C GLU A 30 -13.19 -14.94 17.23
N VAL A 31 -11.93 -15.24 17.61
CA VAL A 31 -11.26 -16.49 17.19
C VAL A 31 -12.01 -17.73 17.70
N ARG A 32 -12.41 -17.74 18.97
CA ARG A 32 -13.19 -18.84 19.57
C ARG A 32 -14.53 -19.02 18.85
N ASN A 33 -15.23 -17.91 18.61
CA ASN A 33 -16.51 -17.89 17.89
C ASN A 33 -16.35 -18.37 16.44
N ALA A 34 -15.29 -17.95 15.75
CA ALA A 34 -14.99 -18.38 14.38
C ALA A 34 -14.78 -19.90 14.30
N ILE A 35 -13.99 -20.46 15.22
CA ILE A 35 -13.75 -21.91 15.32
C ILE A 35 -15.07 -22.67 15.53
N PHE A 36 -15.90 -22.18 16.45
CA PHE A 36 -17.22 -22.75 16.71
C PHE A 36 -18.14 -22.70 15.47
N GLN A 37 -18.19 -21.57 14.77
CA GLN A 37 -19.02 -21.39 13.56
C GLN A 37 -18.52 -22.14 12.32
N LEU A 38 -17.22 -22.41 12.24
CA LEU A 38 -16.64 -23.25 11.19
C LEU A 38 -16.98 -24.73 11.42
N ASN A 39 -17.04 -25.16 12.68
CA ASN A 39 -17.42 -26.52 13.09
C ASN A 39 -16.64 -27.61 12.32
N GLN A 40 -15.30 -27.45 12.25
CA GLN A 40 -14.39 -28.40 11.60
C GLN A 40 -13.36 -28.95 12.59
N LYS A 41 -12.64 -29.99 12.19
CA LYS A 41 -11.54 -30.56 12.99
C LYS A 41 -10.22 -29.81 12.78
N ILE A 42 -10.07 -29.14 11.64
CA ILE A 42 -8.81 -28.51 11.24
C ILE A 42 -9.13 -27.12 10.68
N PHE A 43 -8.36 -26.14 11.11
CA PHE A 43 -8.50 -24.74 10.73
C PHE A 43 -7.15 -24.21 10.24
N VAL A 44 -7.18 -23.16 9.43
CA VAL A 44 -5.99 -22.43 9.03
C VAL A 44 -6.08 -21.02 9.63
N LEU A 45 -5.03 -20.61 10.34
CA LEU A 45 -4.91 -19.26 10.88
C LEU A 45 -3.88 -18.48 10.10
N LYS A 46 -4.23 -17.25 9.71
CA LYS A 46 -3.39 -16.41 8.85
C LYS A 46 -3.33 -14.99 9.37
N CYS A 47 -2.13 -14.51 9.67
CA CYS A 47 -1.91 -13.11 10.02
C CYS A 47 -2.32 -12.20 8.87
N GLN A 48 -3.08 -11.15 9.18
CA GLN A 48 -3.47 -10.14 8.21
C GLN A 48 -2.47 -8.99 8.19
N ILE A 49 -1.60 -9.05 7.19
CA ILE A 49 -0.72 -7.98 6.72
C ILE A 49 -0.88 -7.85 5.19
N GLN A 50 -0.38 -6.78 4.59
CA GLN A 50 -0.52 -6.56 3.14
C GLN A 50 0.61 -7.19 2.31
N SER A 51 1.76 -7.46 2.95
CA SER A 51 2.90 -8.13 2.32
C SER A 51 2.73 -9.66 2.31
N GLY A 52 3.33 -10.31 1.30
CA GLY A 52 3.41 -11.78 1.20
C GLY A 52 4.52 -12.37 2.07
N GLY A 53 4.86 -13.64 1.85
CA GLY A 53 5.94 -14.33 2.58
C GLY A 53 5.57 -14.80 4.00
N ARG A 54 4.28 -14.76 4.33
CA ARG A 54 3.74 -15.08 5.67
C ARG A 54 4.01 -16.53 6.09
N LYS A 55 3.86 -17.49 5.15
CA LYS A 55 4.10 -18.93 5.40
C LYS A 55 5.52 -19.20 5.91
N LYS A 56 6.53 -18.60 5.29
CA LYS A 56 7.95 -18.75 5.69
C LYS A 56 8.27 -18.13 7.05
N SER A 57 7.44 -17.18 7.48
CA SER A 57 7.63 -16.45 8.74
C SER A 57 6.83 -17.09 9.90
N GLY A 58 6.20 -18.24 9.67
CA GLY A 58 5.34 -18.90 10.66
C GLY A 58 4.03 -18.17 10.95
N ALA A 59 3.64 -17.24 10.08
CA ALA A 59 2.45 -16.41 10.21
C ALA A 59 1.22 -16.99 9.48
N ILE A 60 1.33 -18.25 9.05
CA ILE A 60 0.25 -19.11 8.57
C ILE A 60 0.44 -20.46 9.25
N GLU A 61 -0.57 -20.94 9.97
CA GLU A 61 -0.50 -22.20 10.72
C GLU A 61 -1.79 -23.00 10.56
N ILE A 62 -1.65 -24.32 10.49
CA ILE A 62 -2.78 -25.25 10.47
C ILE A 62 -2.94 -25.77 11.90
N VAL A 63 -4.11 -25.59 12.48
CA VAL A 63 -4.40 -25.97 13.87
C VAL A 63 -5.57 -26.93 13.95
N SER A 64 -5.60 -27.73 15.00
CA SER A 64 -6.59 -28.78 15.24
C SER A 64 -7.50 -28.52 16.43
N ASN A 65 -7.19 -27.52 17.26
CA ASN A 65 -7.93 -27.22 18.48
C ASN A 65 -7.84 -25.74 18.87
N ILE A 66 -8.71 -25.33 19.79
CA ILE A 66 -8.83 -23.94 20.26
C ILE A 66 -7.53 -23.47 20.93
N LYS A 67 -6.85 -24.32 21.70
CA LYS A 67 -5.62 -23.92 22.43
C LYS A 67 -4.50 -23.51 21.46
N GLU A 68 -4.30 -24.27 20.39
CA GLU A 68 -3.35 -23.91 19.33
C GLU A 68 -3.71 -22.57 18.66
N ALA A 69 -5.00 -22.35 18.40
CA ALA A 69 -5.48 -21.09 17.84
C ALA A 69 -5.24 -19.89 18.76
N GLU A 70 -5.44 -20.06 20.06
CA GLU A 70 -5.18 -19.03 21.07
C GLU A 70 -3.69 -18.69 21.16
N LEU A 71 -2.81 -19.71 21.18
CA LEU A 71 -1.37 -19.52 21.16
C LEU A 71 -0.92 -18.75 19.92
N PHE A 72 -1.46 -19.08 18.74
CA PHE A 72 -1.19 -18.34 17.51
C PHE A 72 -1.66 -16.89 17.60
N PHE A 73 -2.85 -16.63 18.14
CA PHE A 73 -3.37 -15.28 18.33
C PHE A 73 -2.47 -14.44 19.23
N PHE A 74 -2.11 -14.91 20.43
CA PHE A 74 -1.23 -14.19 21.36
C PHE A 74 0.20 -14.05 20.85
N LYS A 75 0.65 -14.99 20.01
CA LYS A 75 1.94 -14.91 19.34
C LYS A 75 1.99 -13.73 18.37
N TRP A 76 0.91 -13.45 17.63
CA TRP A 76 0.96 -12.54 16.47
C TRP A 76 0.18 -11.25 16.60
N MET A 77 -0.97 -11.25 17.27
CA MET A 77 -1.87 -10.10 17.30
C MET A 77 -1.16 -8.85 17.87
N ASN A 78 -1.33 -7.71 17.20
CA ASN A 78 -0.68 -6.43 17.53
C ASN A 78 0.85 -6.46 17.56
N LYS A 79 1.50 -7.50 17.01
CA LYS A 79 2.95 -7.55 16.84
C LYS A 79 3.34 -7.21 15.40
N LYS A 80 4.60 -6.81 15.22
CA LYS A 80 5.18 -6.54 13.90
C LYS A 80 5.66 -7.85 13.29
N LEU A 81 5.11 -8.19 12.13
CA LEU A 81 5.52 -9.32 11.32
C LEU A 81 6.52 -8.86 10.27
N ILE A 82 7.72 -9.45 10.30
CA ILE A 82 8.75 -9.26 9.28
C ILE A 82 8.70 -10.45 8.33
N THR A 83 8.61 -10.19 7.04
CA THR A 83 8.73 -11.17 5.97
C THR A 83 9.83 -10.75 5.00
N ASN A 84 10.19 -11.63 4.06
CA ASN A 84 11.09 -11.28 2.95
C ASN A 84 10.54 -10.17 2.02
N GLN A 85 9.26 -9.80 2.16
CA GLN A 85 8.58 -8.74 1.40
C GLN A 85 8.24 -7.51 2.25
N THR A 86 8.71 -7.43 3.49
CA THR A 86 8.58 -6.22 4.33
C THR A 86 9.92 -5.53 4.48
N ASN A 87 9.91 -4.23 4.80
CA ASN A 87 11.11 -3.56 5.28
C ASN A 87 11.55 -4.10 6.66
N SER A 88 12.71 -3.66 7.15
CA SER A 88 13.22 -4.06 8.48
C SER A 88 12.29 -3.70 9.66
N GLY A 89 11.31 -2.81 9.44
CA GLY A 89 10.32 -2.43 10.43
C GLY A 89 9.12 -3.37 10.51
N GLY A 90 8.96 -4.31 9.57
CA GLY A 90 7.80 -5.20 9.48
C GLY A 90 6.47 -4.49 9.25
N GLN A 91 5.37 -5.25 9.29
CA GLN A 91 4.00 -4.74 9.27
C GLN A 91 3.25 -5.18 10.52
N LEU A 92 2.44 -4.28 11.09
CA LEU A 92 1.59 -4.62 12.24
C LEU A 92 0.52 -5.63 11.81
N VAL A 93 0.40 -6.75 12.53
CA VAL A 93 -0.70 -7.70 12.36
C VAL A 93 -1.97 -7.08 12.92
N ILE A 94 -2.93 -6.79 12.04
CA ILE A 94 -4.18 -6.08 12.41
C ILE A 94 -5.32 -7.03 12.85
N GLY A 95 -5.11 -8.32 12.69
CA GLY A 95 -6.05 -9.38 12.98
C GLY A 95 -5.62 -10.70 12.36
N ILE A 96 -6.35 -11.76 12.70
CA ILE A 96 -6.12 -13.13 12.25
C ILE A 96 -7.32 -13.57 11.42
N LEU A 97 -7.07 -14.07 10.22
CA LEU A 97 -8.09 -14.77 9.43
C LEU A 97 -8.10 -16.24 9.86
N VAL A 98 -9.24 -16.69 10.39
CA VAL A 98 -9.50 -18.08 10.76
C VAL A 98 -10.38 -18.69 9.67
N GLU A 99 -9.91 -19.74 9.01
CA GLU A 99 -10.63 -20.35 7.88
C GLU A 99 -10.67 -21.87 7.93
N GLU A 100 -11.62 -22.44 7.20
CA GLU A 100 -11.70 -23.88 7.01
C GLU A 100 -10.50 -24.44 6.24
N HIS A 101 -10.13 -25.68 6.58
CA HIS A 101 -9.09 -26.39 5.84
C HIS A 101 -9.69 -27.10 4.61
N VAL A 102 -9.20 -26.74 3.42
CA VAL A 102 -9.60 -27.37 2.15
C VAL A 102 -8.68 -28.55 1.84
N SER A 103 -9.24 -29.73 1.54
CA SER A 103 -8.44 -30.87 1.04
C SER A 103 -7.99 -30.62 -0.41
N ILE A 104 -6.68 -30.52 -0.59
CA ILE A 104 -6.07 -30.15 -1.87
C ILE A 104 -5.64 -31.41 -2.64
N LYS A 105 -6.05 -31.53 -3.90
CA LYS A 105 -5.53 -32.50 -4.88
C LYS A 105 -4.35 -31.91 -5.66
N LYS A 106 -4.47 -30.66 -6.08
CA LYS A 106 -3.48 -29.93 -6.89
C LYS A 106 -3.55 -28.44 -6.60
N GLU A 107 -2.42 -27.76 -6.63
CA GLU A 107 -2.32 -26.30 -6.52
C GLU A 107 -1.92 -25.70 -7.86
N THR A 108 -2.59 -24.62 -8.24
CA THR A 108 -2.33 -23.86 -9.47
C THR A 108 -2.20 -22.37 -9.16
N TYR A 109 -1.88 -21.59 -10.18
CA TYR A 109 -1.56 -20.17 -10.02
C TYR A 109 -2.20 -19.34 -11.13
N ALA A 110 -2.69 -18.15 -10.76
CA ALA A 110 -3.05 -17.12 -11.73
C ALA A 110 -2.81 -15.71 -11.16
N SER A 111 -2.33 -14.80 -12.02
CA SER A 111 -2.23 -13.38 -11.73
C SER A 111 -2.59 -12.54 -12.94
N ILE A 112 -3.15 -11.35 -12.69
CA ILE A 112 -3.37 -10.31 -13.68
C ILE A 112 -2.75 -9.02 -13.16
N SER A 113 -1.94 -8.36 -13.98
CA SER A 113 -1.24 -7.14 -13.60
C SER A 113 -1.20 -6.15 -14.77
N LEU A 114 -1.27 -4.85 -14.47
CA LEU A 114 -0.93 -3.82 -15.43
C LEU A 114 0.60 -3.64 -15.46
N ASP A 115 1.24 -4.05 -16.57
CA ASP A 115 2.67 -3.81 -16.80
C ASP A 115 2.87 -2.36 -17.26
N LYS A 116 3.59 -1.59 -16.46
CA LYS A 116 3.83 -0.17 -16.72
C LYS A 116 4.85 0.07 -17.84
N ASN A 117 5.74 -0.89 -18.09
CA ASN A 117 6.79 -0.75 -19.11
C ASN A 117 6.18 -0.99 -20.48
N ASP A 118 5.48 -2.13 -20.61
CA ASP A 118 4.85 -2.53 -21.87
C ASP A 118 3.53 -1.80 -22.11
N LYS A 119 2.97 -1.16 -21.07
CA LYS A 119 1.65 -0.50 -21.06
C LYS A 119 0.53 -1.48 -21.39
N GLN A 120 0.68 -2.71 -20.96
CA GLN A 120 -0.22 -3.82 -21.28
C GLN A 120 -0.76 -4.50 -20.03
N ILE A 121 -1.93 -5.11 -20.15
CA ILE A 121 -2.47 -5.99 -19.11
C ILE A 121 -1.91 -7.39 -19.36
N MET A 122 -1.28 -7.95 -18.34
CA MET A 122 -0.64 -9.25 -18.41
C MET A 122 -1.41 -10.27 -17.60
N LEU A 123 -1.83 -11.36 -18.26
CA LEU A 123 -2.35 -12.56 -17.61
C LEU A 123 -1.24 -13.60 -17.52
N ILE A 124 -0.89 -14.03 -16.31
CA ILE A 124 0.10 -15.09 -16.06
C ILE A 124 -0.59 -16.22 -15.30
N PHE A 125 -0.39 -17.47 -15.72
CA PHE A 125 -0.93 -18.63 -15.01
C PHE A 125 -0.04 -19.86 -15.15
N SER A 126 -0.20 -20.80 -14.23
CA SER A 126 0.56 -22.05 -14.19
C SER A 126 -0.27 -23.20 -13.64
N SER A 127 0.09 -24.43 -14.05
CA SER A 127 -0.39 -25.67 -13.42
C SER A 127 0.34 -26.04 -12.13
N SER A 128 1.34 -25.24 -11.72
CA SER A 128 2.04 -25.36 -10.45
C SER A 128 1.86 -24.08 -9.63
N GLY A 129 1.13 -24.18 -8.53
CA GLY A 129 0.94 -23.12 -7.54
C GLY A 129 1.64 -23.41 -6.22
N GLY A 130 1.44 -22.54 -5.23
CA GLY A 130 1.92 -22.73 -3.85
C GLY A 130 3.42 -22.46 -3.65
N THR A 131 4.11 -22.02 -4.69
CA THR A 131 5.54 -21.71 -4.69
C THR A 131 5.79 -20.24 -5.06
N GLU A 132 6.98 -19.71 -4.76
CA GLU A 132 7.38 -18.36 -5.17
C GLU A 132 7.54 -18.31 -6.69
N VAL A 133 6.53 -17.75 -7.38
CA VAL A 133 6.49 -17.64 -8.84
C VAL A 133 7.71 -16.92 -9.40
N GLU A 134 8.24 -15.91 -8.70
CA GLU A 134 9.42 -15.15 -9.12
C GLU A 134 10.67 -16.03 -9.32
N LYS A 135 10.85 -17.06 -8.47
CA LYS A 135 11.98 -18.00 -8.58
C LYS A 135 11.72 -19.03 -9.67
N TYR A 136 10.49 -19.55 -9.73
CA TYR A 136 10.14 -20.61 -10.65
C TYR A 136 10.00 -20.14 -12.10
N HIS A 137 9.57 -18.89 -12.33
CA HIS A 137 9.46 -18.33 -13.67
C HIS A 137 10.83 -18.25 -14.38
N ARG A 138 11.90 -17.93 -13.64
CA ARG A 138 13.27 -17.91 -14.19
C ARG A 138 13.76 -19.29 -14.59
N ASN A 139 13.40 -20.33 -13.82
CA ASN A 139 13.96 -21.67 -13.98
C ASN A 139 13.08 -22.63 -14.81
N CYS A 140 11.78 -22.38 -14.94
CA CYS A 140 10.83 -23.33 -15.57
C CYS A 140 9.78 -22.63 -16.44
N LYS A 141 10.23 -21.99 -17.54
CA LYS A 141 9.35 -21.33 -18.53
C LYS A 141 8.23 -22.23 -19.10
N LYS A 142 8.41 -23.56 -19.10
CA LYS A 142 7.41 -24.51 -19.64
C LYS A 142 6.14 -24.61 -18.80
N LEU A 143 6.20 -24.31 -17.49
CA LEU A 143 5.05 -24.43 -16.58
C LEU A 143 4.22 -23.14 -16.47
N PHE A 144 4.74 -22.02 -16.96
CA PHE A 144 4.05 -20.72 -16.91
C PHE A 144 3.64 -20.29 -18.30
N ARG A 145 2.43 -19.75 -18.43
CA ARG A 145 1.98 -19.04 -19.63
C ARG A 145 1.81 -17.57 -19.28
N LYS A 146 2.34 -16.71 -20.15
CA LYS A 146 2.16 -15.26 -20.15
C LYS A 146 1.34 -14.92 -21.38
N ILE A 147 0.21 -14.22 -21.20
CA ILE A 147 -0.67 -13.77 -22.27
C ILE A 147 -0.88 -12.27 -22.12
N GLU A 148 -0.57 -11.54 -23.18
CA GLU A 148 -0.89 -10.13 -23.36
C GLU A 148 -2.38 -9.95 -23.61
N ILE A 149 -3.03 -9.12 -22.81
CA ILE A 149 -4.45 -8.83 -22.92
C ILE A 149 -4.62 -7.48 -23.61
N ASP A 150 -5.15 -7.54 -24.83
CA ASP A 150 -5.65 -6.38 -25.54
C ASP A 150 -7.02 -6.00 -24.95
N PRO A 151 -7.20 -4.76 -24.44
CA PRO A 151 -8.46 -4.33 -23.83
C PRO A 151 -9.60 -4.16 -24.86
N ILE A 152 -9.28 -4.00 -26.15
CA ILE A 152 -10.25 -3.87 -27.23
C ILE A 152 -10.63 -5.26 -27.75
N LYS A 153 -9.64 -6.14 -27.95
CA LYS A 153 -9.90 -7.51 -28.42
C LYS A 153 -10.23 -8.41 -27.23
N LYS A 154 -11.51 -8.77 -27.11
CA LYS A 154 -11.98 -9.67 -26.06
C LYS A 154 -11.25 -11.02 -26.13
N LEU A 155 -10.51 -11.37 -25.06
CA LEU A 155 -9.95 -12.71 -24.90
C LEU A 155 -11.11 -13.72 -24.87
N THR A 156 -11.10 -14.67 -25.79
CA THR A 156 -12.14 -15.70 -25.88
C THR A 156 -11.73 -16.96 -25.13
N LEU A 157 -12.73 -17.73 -24.69
CA LEU A 157 -12.50 -19.00 -24.02
C LEU A 157 -11.68 -19.97 -24.89
N ASN A 158 -11.95 -20.02 -26.20
CA ASN A 158 -11.26 -20.92 -27.14
C ASN A 158 -9.77 -20.60 -27.27
N ILE A 159 -9.39 -19.31 -27.29
CA ILE A 159 -7.97 -18.91 -27.32
C ILE A 159 -7.30 -19.36 -26.03
N LEU A 160 -7.96 -19.12 -24.90
CA LEU A 160 -7.40 -19.44 -23.59
C LEU A 160 -7.26 -20.96 -23.36
N GLU A 161 -8.23 -21.76 -23.81
CA GLU A 161 -8.18 -23.23 -23.75
C GLU A 161 -6.92 -23.77 -24.46
N LYS A 162 -6.56 -23.22 -25.63
CA LYS A 162 -5.32 -23.59 -26.34
C LYS A 162 -4.06 -23.31 -25.53
N HIS A 163 -4.03 -22.24 -24.75
CA HIS A 163 -2.90 -21.94 -23.87
C HIS A 163 -2.87 -22.86 -22.63
N VAL A 164 -4.03 -23.25 -22.11
CA VAL A 164 -4.17 -24.11 -20.92
C VAL A 164 -3.87 -25.58 -21.25
N ASP A 165 -4.22 -26.07 -22.44
CA ASP A 165 -3.96 -27.46 -22.86
C ASP A 165 -2.46 -27.82 -22.76
N ASN A 166 -1.59 -26.84 -23.05
CA ASN A 166 -0.15 -26.98 -22.99
C ASN A 166 0.46 -26.93 -21.57
N LEU A 167 -0.37 -27.01 -20.52
CA LEU A 167 0.05 -27.01 -19.10
C LEU A 167 -0.21 -28.34 -18.38
N GLY A 168 -0.66 -29.37 -19.10
CA GLY A 168 -0.84 -30.72 -18.53
C GLY A 168 -2.05 -30.83 -17.60
N TYR A 169 -3.11 -30.08 -17.87
CA TYR A 169 -4.41 -30.28 -17.21
C TYR A 169 -5.17 -31.44 -17.84
N GLN A 170 -5.99 -32.13 -17.06
CA GLN A 170 -7.02 -33.00 -17.65
C GLN A 170 -8.01 -32.14 -18.44
N LYS A 171 -8.55 -32.63 -19.56
CA LYS A 171 -9.41 -31.85 -20.48
C LYS A 171 -10.56 -31.11 -19.78
N LYS A 172 -11.23 -31.77 -18.83
CA LYS A 172 -12.30 -31.14 -18.02
C LYS A 172 -11.75 -30.06 -17.09
N GLU A 173 -10.66 -30.32 -16.37
CA GLU A 173 -10.00 -29.37 -15.47
C GLU A 173 -9.51 -28.13 -16.23
N GLY A 174 -8.91 -28.30 -17.42
CA GLY A 174 -8.43 -27.22 -18.27
C GLY A 174 -9.55 -26.29 -18.75
N LYS A 175 -10.72 -26.85 -19.10
CA LYS A 175 -11.90 -26.06 -19.46
C LYS A 175 -12.44 -25.25 -18.27
N PHE A 176 -12.51 -25.85 -17.08
CA PHE A 176 -12.92 -25.11 -15.87
C PHE A 176 -11.91 -24.01 -15.50
N PHE A 177 -10.62 -24.30 -15.60
CA PHE A 177 -9.57 -23.32 -15.34
C PHE A 177 -9.62 -22.17 -16.35
N SER A 178 -9.87 -22.45 -17.63
CA SER A 178 -10.04 -21.41 -18.65
C SER A 178 -11.23 -20.49 -18.34
N LYS A 179 -12.37 -21.06 -17.91
CA LYS A 179 -13.51 -20.26 -17.43
C LYS A 179 -13.18 -19.43 -16.19
N PHE A 180 -12.41 -19.99 -15.26
CA PHE A 180 -11.94 -19.31 -14.06
C PHE A 180 -11.12 -18.06 -14.42
N LEU A 181 -10.16 -18.20 -15.34
CA LEU A 181 -9.30 -17.09 -15.78
C LEU A 181 -10.08 -15.99 -16.52
N ILE A 182 -11.04 -16.35 -17.39
CA ILE A 182 -11.93 -15.35 -18.02
C ILE A 182 -12.74 -14.60 -16.97
N LYS A 183 -13.27 -15.32 -15.97
CA LYS A 183 -14.00 -14.71 -14.86
C LYS A 183 -13.09 -13.78 -14.04
N LEU A 184 -11.84 -14.16 -13.82
CA LEU A 184 -10.85 -13.36 -13.09
C LEU A 184 -10.51 -12.09 -13.86
N LEU A 185 -10.37 -12.19 -15.18
CA LEU A 185 -10.15 -11.05 -16.08
C LEU A 185 -11.34 -10.08 -16.08
N ASN A 186 -12.56 -10.59 -16.17
CA ASN A 186 -13.76 -9.76 -16.08
C ASN A 186 -13.85 -9.03 -14.73
N MET A 187 -13.51 -9.72 -13.64
CA MET A 187 -13.44 -9.12 -12.29
C MET A 187 -12.35 -8.02 -12.23
N PHE A 188 -11.18 -8.27 -12.81
CA PHE A 188 -10.07 -7.30 -12.85
C PHE A 188 -10.50 -5.97 -13.49
N PHE A 189 -11.16 -6.03 -14.65
CA PHE A 189 -11.70 -4.85 -15.32
C PHE A 189 -12.86 -4.22 -14.56
N TYR A 190 -13.82 -5.03 -14.08
CA TYR A 190 -15.01 -4.53 -13.42
C TYR A 190 -14.70 -3.80 -12.11
N LEU A 191 -13.67 -4.22 -11.38
CA LEU A 191 -13.27 -3.65 -10.09
C LEU A 191 -12.15 -2.61 -10.18
N ASP A 192 -11.69 -2.25 -11.39
CA ASP A 192 -10.58 -1.33 -11.61
C ASP A 192 -9.32 -1.75 -10.82
N LEU A 193 -8.95 -3.04 -10.93
CA LEU A 193 -7.75 -3.56 -10.27
C LEU A 193 -6.49 -3.17 -11.04
N LEU A 194 -5.42 -2.87 -10.31
CA LEU A 194 -4.07 -2.73 -10.88
C LEU A 194 -3.32 -4.06 -10.85
N PHE A 195 -3.70 -4.93 -9.90
CA PHE A 195 -3.07 -6.22 -9.67
C PHE A 195 -4.03 -7.17 -8.96
N VAL A 196 -4.05 -8.43 -9.36
CA VAL A 196 -4.62 -9.53 -8.59
C VAL A 196 -3.75 -10.77 -8.80
N GLU A 197 -3.45 -11.48 -7.73
CA GLU A 197 -2.76 -12.75 -7.73
C GLU A 197 -3.50 -13.70 -6.80
N ILE A 198 -3.69 -14.93 -7.24
CA ILE A 198 -4.24 -16.01 -6.45
C ILE A 198 -3.21 -17.14 -6.44
N ASN A 199 -2.63 -17.38 -5.27
CA ASN A 199 -1.52 -18.31 -5.12
C ASN A 199 -1.51 -18.96 -3.72
N PRO A 200 -2.01 -20.20 -3.56
CA PRO A 200 -2.50 -21.10 -4.60
C PRO A 200 -4.00 -20.97 -4.89
N ILE A 201 -4.37 -21.37 -6.11
CA ILE A 201 -5.72 -21.84 -6.43
C ILE A 201 -5.72 -23.36 -6.24
N ALA A 202 -6.44 -23.86 -5.23
CA ALA A 202 -6.52 -25.28 -4.95
C ALA A 202 -7.63 -25.94 -5.76
N ILE A 203 -7.32 -27.08 -6.36
CA ILE A 203 -8.28 -28.01 -6.93
C ILE A 203 -8.53 -29.09 -5.88
N ASP A 204 -9.77 -29.24 -5.43
CA ASP A 204 -10.15 -30.28 -4.48
C ASP A 204 -10.34 -31.64 -5.19
N LYS A 205 -10.59 -32.71 -4.41
CA LYS A 205 -10.86 -34.05 -4.96
C LYS A 205 -12.12 -34.11 -5.85
N LYS A 206 -13.03 -33.14 -5.73
CA LYS A 206 -14.26 -33.00 -6.54
C LYS A 206 -14.04 -32.13 -7.79
N GLY A 207 -12.83 -31.64 -8.03
CA GLY A 207 -12.49 -30.78 -9.18
C GLY A 207 -12.94 -29.33 -9.03
N ARG A 208 -13.29 -28.87 -7.82
CA ARG A 208 -13.67 -27.48 -7.53
C ARG A 208 -12.42 -26.63 -7.26
N PHE A 209 -12.43 -25.40 -7.77
CA PHE A 209 -11.32 -24.45 -7.66
C PHE A 209 -11.56 -23.47 -6.51
N PHE A 210 -10.75 -23.56 -5.46
CA PHE A 210 -10.77 -22.70 -4.28
C PHE A 210 -9.60 -21.72 -4.31
N CYS A 211 -9.89 -20.43 -4.09
CA CYS A 211 -8.84 -19.41 -3.95
C CYS A 211 -8.34 -19.44 -2.50
N LEU A 212 -7.19 -20.08 -2.26
CA LEU A 212 -6.70 -20.29 -0.89
C LEU A 212 -5.98 -19.07 -0.33
N ASP A 213 -5.21 -18.36 -1.14
CA ASP A 213 -4.58 -17.09 -0.76
C ASP A 213 -4.61 -16.14 -1.95
N GLY A 214 -4.77 -14.85 -1.67
CA GLY A 214 -4.96 -13.82 -2.66
C GLY A 214 -4.34 -12.50 -2.26
N LYS A 215 -3.67 -11.86 -3.22
CA LYS A 215 -3.10 -10.52 -3.09
C LYS A 215 -3.68 -9.64 -4.18
N SER A 216 -4.09 -8.43 -3.85
CA SER A 216 -4.63 -7.51 -4.85
C SER A 216 -4.36 -6.05 -4.50
N ASN A 217 -4.34 -5.22 -5.53
CA ASN A 217 -4.24 -3.78 -5.45
C ASN A 217 -5.31 -3.14 -6.34
N MET A 218 -6.13 -2.27 -5.75
CA MET A 218 -7.16 -1.51 -6.45
C MET A 218 -6.65 -0.14 -6.87
N ASP A 219 -7.16 0.40 -7.99
CA ASP A 219 -6.92 1.80 -8.33
C ASP A 219 -7.78 2.73 -7.48
N CYS A 220 -7.14 3.51 -6.61
CA CYS A 220 -7.83 4.50 -5.78
C CYS A 220 -8.47 5.61 -6.62
N ASN A 221 -7.89 5.92 -7.78
CA ASN A 221 -8.40 6.96 -8.66
C ASN A 221 -9.76 6.58 -9.26
N ALA A 222 -10.10 5.29 -9.32
CA ALA A 222 -11.39 4.82 -9.80
C ALA A 222 -12.50 4.82 -8.72
N PHE A 223 -12.19 5.17 -7.46
CA PHE A 223 -13.15 5.06 -6.37
C PHE A 223 -14.40 5.94 -6.53
N PHE A 224 -14.30 7.06 -7.26
CA PHE A 224 -15.46 7.94 -7.51
C PHE A 224 -16.61 7.21 -8.22
N ARG A 225 -16.30 6.24 -9.09
CA ARG A 225 -17.28 5.42 -9.84
C ARG A 225 -17.57 4.05 -9.19
N LYS A 226 -16.97 3.74 -8.03
CA LYS A 226 -17.09 2.45 -7.32
C LYS A 226 -17.50 2.61 -5.85
N LYS A 227 -18.29 3.64 -5.51
CA LYS A 227 -18.62 3.99 -4.11
C LYS A 227 -19.25 2.85 -3.30
N GLU A 228 -20.20 2.13 -3.87
CA GLU A 228 -20.89 1.04 -3.18
C GLU A 228 -20.01 -0.21 -3.04
N LEU A 229 -19.24 -0.51 -4.09
CA LEU A 229 -18.28 -1.60 -4.11
C LEU A 229 -17.15 -1.38 -3.09
N LYS A 230 -16.64 -0.14 -3.01
CA LYS A 230 -15.72 0.32 -1.96
C LYS A 230 -16.31 0.04 -0.58
N LYS A 231 -17.56 0.44 -0.34
CA LYS A 231 -18.25 0.21 0.94
C LYS A 231 -18.38 -1.29 1.25
N ASN A 232 -18.63 -2.13 0.26
CA ASN A 232 -18.84 -3.57 0.49
C ASN A 232 -17.52 -4.35 0.66
N ILE A 233 -16.48 -4.04 -0.12
CA ILE A 233 -15.18 -4.71 -0.02
C ILE A 233 -14.40 -4.21 1.20
N LEU A 234 -14.50 -2.91 1.49
CA LEU A 234 -13.73 -2.23 2.54
C LEU A 234 -14.55 -2.01 3.80
N LYS A 235 -15.77 -2.56 3.89
CA LYS A 235 -16.54 -2.56 5.14
C LYS A 235 -15.71 -3.28 6.19
N PHE A 236 -15.12 -2.51 7.09
CA PHE A 236 -14.59 -2.97 8.35
C PHE A 236 -15.59 -2.60 9.45
N ASP A 237 -15.81 -3.52 10.39
CA ASP A 237 -16.64 -3.33 11.58
C ASP A 237 -15.90 -2.60 12.71
N SER A 238 -14.68 -2.10 12.51
CA SER A 238 -13.91 -1.40 13.54
C SER A 238 -13.44 0.01 13.16
N LYS A 239 -13.39 0.89 14.18
CA LYS A 239 -13.06 2.32 14.10
C LYS A 239 -11.64 2.63 13.58
N ILE A 240 -10.75 1.64 13.54
CA ILE A 240 -9.31 1.80 13.24
C ILE A 240 -9.06 2.19 11.77
N ASP A 241 -10.00 1.90 10.85
CA ASP A 241 -9.79 2.14 9.43
C ASP A 241 -10.12 3.54 8.93
N ASN A 242 -10.86 4.38 9.66
CA ASN A 242 -11.07 5.76 9.21
C ASN A 242 -9.76 6.55 9.12
N GLU A 243 -8.75 6.21 9.93
CA GLU A 243 -7.40 6.80 9.84
C GLU A 243 -6.54 6.15 8.75
N LYS A 244 -6.64 4.83 8.53
CA LYS A 244 -5.93 4.15 7.43
C LYS A 244 -6.50 4.45 6.06
N PHE A 245 -7.81 4.69 5.95
CA PHE A 245 -8.43 5.09 4.69
C PHE A 245 -7.90 6.46 4.22
N LYS A 246 -7.66 7.39 5.16
CA LYS A 246 -6.98 8.67 4.89
C LYS A 246 -5.53 8.48 4.42
N LEU A 247 -4.87 7.38 4.77
CA LEU A 247 -3.53 7.02 4.28
C LEU A 247 -3.52 6.42 2.85
N TYR A 248 -4.66 5.95 2.34
CA TYR A 248 -4.79 5.32 1.01
C TYR A 248 -5.35 6.24 -0.09
N GLU A 249 -5.73 7.47 0.22
CA GLU A 249 -5.66 8.53 -0.79
C GLU A 249 -4.20 8.64 -1.27
N PRO A 250 -3.90 9.04 -2.52
CA PRO A 250 -2.54 9.34 -2.93
C PRO A 250 -1.96 10.29 -1.89
N SER A 251 -1.17 9.72 -0.98
CA SER A 251 -0.72 10.48 0.17
C SER A 251 0.37 11.37 -0.39
N ASN A 252 -0.03 12.60 -0.61
CA ASN A 252 0.84 13.74 -0.77
C ASN A 252 1.91 13.76 0.33
N TYR A 253 1.76 13.01 1.42
CA TYR A 253 2.67 12.89 2.54
C TYR A 253 3.13 11.44 2.79
N VAL A 254 4.44 11.18 2.81
CA VAL A 254 5.01 9.87 3.22
C VAL A 254 6.06 10.09 4.31
N LEU A 255 5.95 9.35 5.42
CA LEU A 255 6.90 9.44 6.54
C LEU A 255 8.17 8.62 6.26
N LEU A 256 9.34 9.19 6.55
CA LEU A 256 10.66 8.57 6.40
C LEU A 256 11.44 8.62 7.73
N LYS A 257 12.59 7.94 7.77
CA LYS A 257 13.49 7.92 8.94
C LYS A 257 14.60 8.97 8.76
N GLY A 258 14.26 10.23 8.94
CA GLY A 258 15.21 11.34 8.82
C GLY A 258 14.92 12.48 9.79
N ASN A 259 15.68 13.57 9.66
CA ASN A 259 15.63 14.72 10.55
C ASN A 259 15.48 16.07 9.84
N ILE A 260 15.37 16.06 8.50
CA ILE A 260 15.11 17.24 7.68
C ILE A 260 13.73 17.09 7.04
N GLY A 261 12.76 17.87 7.52
CA GLY A 261 11.42 17.91 6.94
C GLY A 261 11.43 18.57 5.57
N CYS A 262 10.66 18.03 4.63
CA CYS A 262 10.56 18.58 3.27
C CYS A 262 9.11 18.91 2.96
N ILE A 263 8.86 20.12 2.45
CA ILE A 263 7.57 20.61 1.95
C ILE A 263 7.82 21.21 0.57
N ALA A 264 7.22 20.66 -0.47
CA ALA A 264 7.30 21.21 -1.82
C ALA A 264 5.96 21.10 -2.54
N ASN A 265 5.78 21.83 -3.64
CA ASN A 265 4.64 21.65 -4.53
C ASN A 265 5.06 20.91 -5.81
N GLY A 266 4.32 19.86 -6.15
CA GLY A 266 4.62 18.92 -7.22
C GLY A 266 5.52 17.78 -6.77
N ALA A 267 5.07 16.54 -7.00
CA ALA A 267 5.78 15.32 -6.61
C ALA A 267 7.23 15.26 -7.13
N GLY A 268 7.48 15.74 -8.36
CA GLY A 268 8.84 15.80 -8.94
C GLY A 268 9.78 16.72 -8.16
N LEU A 269 9.30 17.91 -7.76
CA LEU A 269 10.10 18.86 -6.99
C LEU A 269 10.34 18.38 -5.55
N ALA A 270 9.33 17.74 -4.94
CA ALA A 270 9.47 17.10 -3.64
C ALA A 270 10.53 15.99 -3.65
N MET A 271 10.49 15.09 -4.65
CA MET A 271 11.49 14.03 -4.81
C MET A 271 12.89 14.61 -5.07
N ALA A 272 13.03 15.57 -5.99
CA ALA A 272 14.32 16.20 -6.28
C ALA A 272 14.92 16.90 -5.05
N THR A 273 14.08 17.54 -4.22
CA THR A 273 14.53 18.16 -2.97
C THR A 273 15.06 17.11 -1.99
N MET A 274 14.34 15.99 -1.84
CA MET A 274 14.78 14.87 -1.00
C MET A 274 16.08 14.23 -1.49
N ASP A 275 16.22 14.05 -2.79
CA ASP A 275 17.41 13.47 -3.41
C ASP A 275 18.62 14.37 -3.18
N LEU A 276 18.48 15.70 -3.35
CA LEU A 276 19.54 16.64 -3.05
C LEU A 276 19.94 16.59 -1.56
N ILE A 277 18.97 16.51 -0.63
CA ILE A 277 19.28 16.33 0.80
C ILE A 277 20.16 15.10 1.00
N LYS A 278 19.83 14.00 0.33
CA LYS A 278 20.58 12.75 0.47
C LYS A 278 21.97 12.82 -0.17
N ILE A 279 22.09 13.45 -1.34
CA ILE A 279 23.36 13.69 -2.05
C ILE A 279 24.34 14.47 -1.17
N TYR A 280 23.86 15.51 -0.46
CA TYR A 280 24.71 16.29 0.45
C TYR A 280 24.87 15.66 1.85
N GLY A 281 24.43 14.41 2.04
CA GLY A 281 24.66 13.64 3.26
C GLY A 281 23.68 13.93 4.40
N GLY A 282 22.51 14.52 4.12
CA GLY A 282 21.39 14.65 5.03
C GLY A 282 20.43 13.45 4.96
N ASN A 283 19.41 13.46 5.83
CA ASN A 283 18.36 12.43 5.83
C ASN A 283 16.98 13.11 5.79
N PRO A 284 16.22 12.99 4.68
CA PRO A 284 14.87 13.52 4.61
C PRO A 284 13.95 12.76 5.58
N ALA A 285 13.15 13.51 6.35
CA ALA A 285 12.22 12.98 7.34
C ALA A 285 10.86 12.60 6.74
N ASN A 286 10.53 13.19 5.59
CA ASN A 286 9.28 12.92 4.90
C ASN A 286 9.37 13.29 3.41
N PHE A 287 8.45 12.74 2.63
CA PHE A 287 7.99 13.30 1.36
C PHE A 287 6.72 14.11 1.64
N LEU A 288 6.61 15.32 1.07
CA LEU A 288 5.37 16.09 1.07
C LEU A 288 5.22 16.90 -0.22
N ASP A 289 4.19 16.59 -1.00
CA ASP A 289 3.68 17.37 -2.12
C ASP A 289 2.40 18.10 -1.70
N ILE A 290 2.45 19.42 -1.51
CA ILE A 290 1.24 20.19 -1.13
C ILE A 290 0.21 20.28 -2.26
N GLY A 291 0.51 19.88 -3.50
CA GLY A 291 -0.39 19.93 -4.64
C GLY A 291 -0.65 21.35 -5.18
N GLY A 292 -1.08 21.44 -6.44
CA GLY A 292 -1.28 22.71 -7.14
C GLY A 292 -2.53 23.51 -6.73
N ASN A 293 -3.55 22.83 -6.20
CA ASN A 293 -4.90 23.40 -5.98
C ASN A 293 -5.32 23.40 -4.50
N THR A 294 -4.35 23.34 -3.59
CA THR A 294 -4.63 23.24 -2.15
C THR A 294 -5.02 24.60 -1.59
N ASP A 295 -6.08 24.64 -0.80
CA ASP A 295 -6.56 25.83 -0.12
C ASP A 295 -5.73 26.14 1.13
N LEU A 296 -5.95 27.31 1.75
CA LEU A 296 -5.21 27.73 2.94
C LEU A 296 -5.35 26.70 4.09
N SER A 297 -6.53 26.12 4.27
CA SER A 297 -6.80 25.15 5.34
C SER A 297 -6.01 23.84 5.15
N GLY A 298 -5.97 23.31 3.92
CA GLY A 298 -5.17 22.16 3.55
C GLY A 298 -3.67 22.41 3.72
N MET A 299 -3.18 23.59 3.30
CA MET A 299 -1.77 23.96 3.46
C MET A 299 -1.35 23.99 4.93
N LYS A 300 -2.16 24.59 5.82
CA LYS A 300 -1.91 24.57 7.26
C LYS A 300 -1.80 23.16 7.82
N SER A 301 -2.74 22.28 7.44
CA SER A 301 -2.74 20.89 7.89
C SER A 301 -1.45 20.17 7.50
N TYR A 302 -0.95 20.39 6.29
CA TYR A 302 0.32 19.81 5.82
C TYR A 302 1.53 20.39 6.56
N ILE A 303 1.60 21.70 6.73
CA ILE A 303 2.70 22.36 7.45
C ILE A 303 2.73 21.90 8.91
N HIS A 304 1.58 21.89 9.57
CA HIS A 304 1.43 21.42 10.95
C HIS A 304 1.91 19.97 11.12
N LYS A 305 1.56 19.06 10.18
CA LYS A 305 2.04 17.66 10.21
C LYS A 305 3.56 17.52 10.21
N VAL A 306 4.30 18.45 9.59
CA VAL A 306 5.77 18.44 9.59
C VAL A 306 6.32 19.11 10.84
N LEU A 307 5.71 20.23 11.27
CA LEU A 307 6.14 20.98 12.45
C LEU A 307 6.08 20.17 13.76
N VAL A 308 5.09 19.30 13.93
CA VAL A 308 4.93 18.51 15.17
C VAL A 308 5.82 17.27 15.25
N GLN A 309 6.68 17.02 14.25
CA GLN A 309 7.54 15.85 14.24
C GLN A 309 8.74 16.04 15.15
N LYS A 310 8.78 15.24 16.23
CA LYS A 310 9.86 15.26 17.22
C LYS A 310 11.27 15.02 16.66
N ASN A 311 11.38 14.32 15.53
CA ASN A 311 12.66 13.98 14.92
C ASN A 311 13.15 15.05 13.93
N VAL A 312 12.33 16.05 13.60
CA VAL A 312 12.63 17.07 12.60
C VAL A 312 13.25 18.29 13.26
N ASN A 313 14.50 18.57 12.91
CA ASN A 313 15.26 19.71 13.45
C ASN A 313 15.28 20.90 12.48
N VAL A 314 15.12 20.60 11.18
CA VAL A 314 15.18 21.58 10.10
C VAL A 314 14.06 21.27 9.11
N ILE A 315 13.33 22.29 8.66
CA ILE A 315 12.29 22.16 7.64
C ILE A 315 12.74 22.93 6.39
N LEU A 316 12.62 22.28 5.24
CA LEU A 316 12.80 22.87 3.92
C LEU A 316 11.43 23.09 3.28
N ILE A 317 11.16 24.32 2.88
CA ILE A 317 9.96 24.70 2.12
C ILE A 317 10.42 25.17 0.74
N ASN A 318 10.23 24.35 -0.29
CA ASN A 318 10.66 24.63 -1.66
C ASN A 318 9.45 24.77 -2.57
N ILE A 319 9.03 26.00 -2.83
CA ILE A 319 7.82 26.30 -3.61
C ILE A 319 8.18 26.98 -4.92
N PHE A 320 7.71 26.40 -6.01
CA PHE A 320 7.65 27.05 -7.31
C PHE A 320 6.22 27.50 -7.58
N GLY A 321 5.96 28.78 -7.32
CA GLY A 321 4.67 29.44 -7.47
C GLY A 321 4.23 29.50 -8.92
N GLY A 322 3.21 28.70 -9.24
CA GLY A 322 2.46 28.74 -10.49
C GLY A 322 0.99 29.00 -10.16
N ILE A 323 0.20 27.91 -10.08
CA ILE A 323 -1.19 27.95 -9.58
C ILE A 323 -1.22 28.29 -8.09
N VAL A 324 -0.34 27.65 -7.30
CA VAL A 324 -0.14 28.01 -5.89
C VAL A 324 0.59 29.34 -5.82
N ARG A 325 -0.03 30.34 -5.19
CA ARG A 325 0.60 31.64 -4.94
C ARG A 325 1.53 31.56 -3.73
N CYS A 326 2.74 32.07 -3.85
CA CYS A 326 3.75 32.06 -2.78
C CYS A 326 3.26 32.78 -1.50
N GLU A 327 2.43 33.81 -1.64
CA GLU A 327 1.83 34.54 -0.50
C GLU A 327 0.93 33.65 0.37
N ILE A 328 0.15 32.73 -0.22
CA ILE A 328 -0.76 31.85 0.53
C ILE A 328 0.05 30.84 1.33
N VAL A 329 1.17 30.35 0.77
CA VAL A 329 2.07 29.45 1.49
C VAL A 329 2.75 30.18 2.65
N ALA A 330 3.22 31.41 2.42
CA ALA A 330 3.79 32.24 3.48
C ALA A 330 2.75 32.50 4.59
N GLU A 331 1.52 32.85 4.23
CA GLU A 331 0.42 33.04 5.18
C GLU A 331 0.12 31.76 5.99
N ALA A 332 -0.02 30.62 5.32
CA ALA A 332 -0.26 29.34 5.98
C ALA A 332 0.86 28.97 6.96
N LEU A 333 2.12 29.23 6.59
CA LEU A 333 3.29 28.98 7.44
C LEU A 333 3.23 29.83 8.71
N ILE A 334 3.08 31.15 8.56
CA ILE A 334 3.06 32.07 9.69
C ILE A 334 1.89 31.78 10.63
N GLN A 335 0.71 31.50 10.08
CA GLN A 335 -0.45 31.15 10.91
C GLN A 335 -0.21 29.82 11.64
N SER A 336 0.34 28.80 10.97
CA SER A 336 0.67 27.52 11.62
C SER A 336 1.70 27.67 12.75
N LEU A 337 2.66 28.58 12.61
CA LEU A 337 3.64 28.88 13.67
C LEU A 337 3.00 29.58 14.86
N LYS A 338 2.07 30.51 14.63
CA LYS A 338 1.32 31.18 15.70
C LYS A 338 0.44 30.21 16.49
N ASP A 339 -0.17 29.25 15.80
CA ASP A 339 -1.10 28.27 16.40
C ASP A 339 -0.39 27.30 17.37
N ILE A 340 0.91 27.03 17.18
CA ILE A 340 1.61 25.94 17.88
C ILE A 340 2.18 26.36 19.26
N GLN A 341 2.23 27.65 19.63
CA GLN A 341 2.72 28.17 20.93
C GLN A 341 3.86 27.34 21.58
N ASN A 342 4.88 26.96 20.80
CA ASN A 342 6.01 26.16 21.28
C ASN A 342 7.27 27.02 21.39
N GLU A 343 8.05 26.82 22.45
CA GLU A 343 9.29 27.58 22.70
C GLU A 343 10.47 27.14 21.81
N CYS A 344 10.39 25.99 21.14
CA CYS A 344 11.42 25.50 20.22
C CYS A 344 10.84 25.01 18.89
N PHE A 345 10.77 25.92 17.92
CA PHE A 345 10.48 25.56 16.53
C PHE A 345 11.74 25.06 15.82
N PRO A 346 11.61 24.10 14.88
CA PRO A 346 12.70 23.75 13.98
C PRO A 346 13.12 24.98 13.15
N LYS A 347 14.37 24.99 12.69
CA LYS A 347 14.83 26.02 11.75
C LYS A 347 14.16 25.78 10.39
N ILE A 348 13.60 26.82 9.80
CA ILE A 348 12.84 26.73 8.55
C ILE A 348 13.65 27.46 7.47
N LEU A 349 14.06 26.75 6.43
CA LEU A 349 14.61 27.36 5.23
C LEU A 349 13.56 27.33 4.14
N ILE A 350 13.28 28.49 3.57
CA ILE A 350 12.23 28.66 2.58
C ILE A 350 12.79 29.23 1.29
N ARG A 351 12.48 28.58 0.18
CA ARG A 351 12.76 29.04 -1.17
C ARG A 351 11.45 29.16 -1.91
N LEU A 352 11.02 30.41 -2.11
CA LEU A 352 9.87 30.77 -2.94
C LEU A 352 10.37 31.21 -4.31
N SER A 353 9.62 30.95 -5.38
CA SER A 353 9.90 31.44 -6.73
C SER A 353 8.59 31.56 -7.50
N GLY A 354 8.45 32.47 -8.46
CA GLY A 354 7.24 32.57 -9.30
C GLY A 354 6.11 33.42 -8.70
N ASN A 355 4.86 33.05 -8.95
CA ASN A 355 3.70 33.90 -8.69
C ASN A 355 3.53 34.28 -7.21
N GLY A 356 3.36 35.58 -6.92
CA GLY A 356 3.22 36.11 -5.57
C GLY A 356 4.50 36.07 -4.73
N TYR A 357 5.67 35.89 -5.35
CA TYR A 357 6.97 35.81 -4.68
C TYR A 357 7.22 37.02 -3.76
N GLN A 358 7.14 38.24 -4.31
CA GLN A 358 7.45 39.46 -3.55
C GLN A 358 6.52 39.64 -2.34
N SER A 359 5.22 39.42 -2.54
CA SER A 359 4.23 39.45 -1.46
C SER A 359 4.51 38.41 -0.39
N GLY A 360 4.88 37.18 -0.80
CA GLY A 360 5.25 36.11 0.13
C GLY A 360 6.49 36.42 0.97
N ILE A 361 7.55 36.96 0.35
CA ILE A 361 8.76 37.38 1.09
C ILE A 361 8.43 38.49 2.07
N ASN A 362 7.70 39.53 1.63
CA ASN A 362 7.27 40.62 2.50
C ASN A 362 6.44 40.11 3.70
N TYR A 363 5.61 39.09 3.49
CA TYR A 363 4.80 38.50 4.56
C TYR A 363 5.66 37.80 5.62
N ILE A 364 6.72 37.13 5.18
CA ILE A 364 7.68 36.44 6.07
C ILE A 364 8.53 37.46 6.83
N GLU A 365 9.05 38.49 6.16
CA GLU A 365 9.87 39.52 6.80
C GLU A 365 9.10 40.30 7.88
N LYS A 366 7.83 40.63 7.61
CA LYS A 366 6.95 41.31 8.59
C LYS A 366 6.50 40.42 9.75
N SER A 367 6.72 39.11 9.67
CA SER A 367 6.19 38.16 10.66
C SER A 367 6.95 38.16 12.00
N GLY A 368 8.20 38.63 12.00
CA GLY A 368 9.06 38.67 13.19
C GLY A 368 9.61 37.31 13.65
N PHE A 369 9.41 36.24 12.88
CA PHE A 369 9.91 34.91 13.23
C PHE A 369 11.40 34.73 12.86
N ASN A 370 12.26 34.67 13.87
CA ASN A 370 13.71 34.54 13.71
C ASN A 370 14.19 33.15 13.26
N ASN A 371 13.30 32.16 13.23
CA ASN A 371 13.60 30.79 12.83
C ASN A 371 13.39 30.54 11.33
N ILE A 372 12.96 31.54 10.54
CA ILE A 372 12.73 31.42 9.10
C ILE A 372 13.87 32.08 8.31
N PHE A 373 14.45 31.36 7.37
CA PHE A 373 15.55 31.80 6.52
C PHE A 373 15.14 31.72 5.05
N VAL A 374 15.05 32.86 4.38
CA VAL A 374 14.77 32.93 2.94
C VAL A 374 16.03 32.55 2.15
N MET A 375 15.87 31.68 1.16
CA MET A 375 16.95 31.18 0.30
C MET A 375 16.62 31.43 -1.18
N ASP A 376 17.62 31.85 -1.95
CA ASP A 376 17.58 32.14 -3.38
C ASP A 376 17.65 30.87 -4.25
N ASN A 377 18.39 29.87 -3.77
CA ASN A 377 18.79 28.70 -4.55
C ASN A 377 18.57 27.40 -3.76
N LEU A 378 18.03 26.38 -4.44
CA LEU A 378 17.71 25.08 -3.85
C LEU A 378 18.97 24.36 -3.31
N GLU A 379 20.06 24.36 -4.07
CA GLU A 379 21.30 23.71 -3.67
C GLU A 379 21.89 24.35 -2.41
N LYS A 380 21.95 25.69 -2.37
CA LYS A 380 22.41 26.44 -1.19
C LYS A 380 21.51 26.16 0.02
N MET A 381 20.19 26.17 -0.19
CA MET A 381 19.20 25.85 0.84
C MET A 381 19.44 24.45 1.42
N VAL A 382 19.62 23.45 0.56
CA VAL A 382 19.85 22.07 0.99
C VAL A 382 21.19 21.94 1.73
N LYS A 383 22.31 22.45 1.19
CA LYS A 383 23.62 22.42 1.87
C LYS A 383 23.54 23.03 3.28
N ARG A 384 22.88 24.18 3.40
CA ARG A 384 22.66 24.85 4.70
C ARG A 384 21.78 24.02 5.63
N SER A 385 20.73 23.38 5.12
CA SER A 385 19.86 22.52 5.93
C SER A 385 20.60 21.31 6.52
N VAL A 386 21.48 20.67 5.73
CA VAL A 386 22.27 19.53 6.18
C VAL A 386 23.26 19.96 7.27
N HIS A 387 23.91 21.11 7.08
CA HIS A 387 24.81 21.68 8.09
C HIS A 387 24.05 21.97 9.40
N LEU A 388 22.91 22.65 9.31
CA LEU A 388 22.07 22.96 10.47
C LEU A 388 21.58 21.70 11.18
N ALA A 389 21.18 20.66 10.43
CA ALA A 389 20.68 19.41 10.99
C ALA A 389 21.77 18.58 11.71
N LYS A 390 23.04 18.72 11.31
CA LYS A 390 24.19 18.07 11.99
C LYS A 390 24.56 18.79 13.30
N ASN A 391 24.50 20.12 13.32
CA ASN A 391 24.96 20.92 14.47
C ASN A 391 24.01 20.91 15.68
N VAL A 392 22.78 20.42 15.55
CA VAL A 392 21.87 20.28 16.70
C VAL A 392 22.35 19.20 17.70
N TYR A 393 23.21 18.27 17.26
CA TYR A 393 23.77 17.24 18.15
C TYR A 393 24.95 17.71 19.02
N PHE A 394 25.48 18.92 18.80
CA PHE A 394 26.66 19.42 19.53
C PHE A 394 26.36 20.40 20.67
N ASN A 395 25.09 20.76 20.88
CA ASN A 395 24.65 21.59 22.02
C ASN A 395 23.75 20.78 22.96
N LYS A 396 24.29 19.67 23.48
CA LYS A 396 23.78 19.00 24.68
C LYS A 396 24.90 18.76 25.66
#